data_AF-M0BIA1-F1
#
_entry.id   AF-M0BIA1-F1
#
_cell.length_a   1.000
_cell.length_b   1.000
_cell.length_c   1.000
_cell.angle_alpha   90.00
_cell.angle_beta   90.00
_cell.angle_gamma   90.00
#
_symmetry.space_group_name_H-M   'P 1'
#
loop_
_entity.id
_entity.type
_entity.pdbx_description
1 polymer ?
#
loop_
_entity_poly.entity_id
_entity_poly.type
_entity_poly.pdbx_seq_one_letter_code
_entity_poly.pdbx_strand_id
1 'polypeptide(L)' 'MSEETPPTSKAELNAALQTLLIGAYKNGIDVKGGFECRNGVEHPDWDVIITEVAKNDQSE' A
#
# COMPACT_ATOMS: atom_id res chain seq x y z
N MET A 1 20.59 -7.67 1.91
CA MET A 1 19.19 -7.21 2.04
C MET A 1 19.26 -5.92 2.83
N SER A 2 18.81 -4.80 2.29
CA SER A 2 18.73 -3.56 3.08
C SER A 2 17.68 -3.79 4.16
N GLU A 3 18.05 -3.59 5.43
CA GLU A 3 17.08 -3.47 6.52
C GLU A 3 16.35 -2.14 6.28
N GLU A 4 15.21 -2.19 5.59
CA GLU A 4 14.35 -1.02 5.46
C GLU A 4 13.76 -0.72 6.83
N THR A 5 14.08 0.46 7.36
CA THR A 5 13.52 0.93 8.63
C THR A 5 12.00 0.97 8.52
N PRO A 6 11.26 0.28 9.43
CA PRO A 6 9.80 0.27 9.38
C PRO A 6 9.23 1.69 9.50
N PRO A 7 8.13 2.01 8.79
CA PRO A 7 7.46 3.30 8.95
C PRO A 7 6.94 3.43 10.38
N THR A 8 7.23 4.56 11.02
CA THR A 8 6.83 4.87 12.40
C THR A 8 5.66 5.85 12.45
N SER A 9 5.26 6.40 11.30
CA SER A 9 4.14 7.32 11.18
C SER A 9 3.22 6.97 10.01
N LYS A 10 1.98 7.46 10.09
CA LYS A 10 1.00 7.35 8.99
C LYS A 10 1.54 7.96 7.68
N ALA A 11 2.25 9.07 7.76
CA ALA A 11 2.82 9.73 6.59
C ALA A 11 3.90 8.88 5.93
N GLU A 12 4.80 8.29 6.73
CA GLU A 12 5.83 7.37 6.24
C GLU A 12 5.22 6.12 5.61
N LEU A 13 4.21 5.52 6.25
CA LEU A 13 3.49 4.37 5.72
C LEU A 13 2.84 4.68 4.35
N ASN A 14 2.16 5.82 4.25
CA ASN A 14 1.51 6.23 3.00
C ASN A 14 2.53 6.46 1.88
N ALA A 15 3.68 7.08 2.17
CA ALA A 15 4.73 7.32 1.19
C ALA A 15 5.37 6.00 0.69
N ALA A 16 5.62 5.06 1.61
CA ALA A 16 6.12 3.74 1.28
C ALA A 16 5.14 2.95 0.40
N LEU A 17 3.85 2.93 0.77
CA LEU A 17 2.80 2.29 -0.01
C LEU A 17 2.67 2.91 -1.41
N GLN A 18 2.66 4.24 -1.52
CA GLN A 18 2.59 4.92 -2.81
C GLN A 18 3.79 4.54 -3.70
N THR A 19 5.00 4.50 -3.13
CA THR A 19 6.21 4.11 -3.85
C THR A 19 6.11 2.67 -4.37
N LEU A 20 5.66 1.75 -3.52
CA LEU A 20 5.46 0.34 -3.88
C LEU A 20 4.44 0.17 -5.02
N LEU A 21 3.28 0.83 -4.92
CA LEU A 21 2.22 0.71 -5.92
C LEU A 21 2.62 1.31 -7.27
N ILE A 22 3.31 2.45 -7.26
CA ILE A 22 3.88 3.02 -8.50
C ILE A 22 4.91 2.07 -9.10
N GLY A 23 5.73 1.43 -8.27
CA GLY A 23 6.69 0.42 -8.70
C GLY A 23 6.01 -0.78 -9.36
N ALA A 24 4.98 -1.34 -8.74
CA ALA A 24 4.20 -2.44 -9.28
C ALA A 24 3.59 -2.08 -10.65
N TYR A 25 2.93 -0.91 -10.74
CA TYR A 25 2.34 -0.42 -11.98
C TYR A 25 3.37 -0.27 -13.11
N LYS A 26 4.53 0.34 -12.83
CA LYS A 26 5.62 0.51 -13.82
C LYS A 26 6.18 -0.82 -14.33
N ASN A 27 6.09 -1.88 -13.52
CA ASN A 27 6.53 -3.22 -13.89
C ASN A 27 5.40 -4.08 -14.49
N GLY A 28 4.24 -3.48 -14.80
CA GLY A 28 3.09 -4.19 -15.38
C GLY A 28 2.38 -5.13 -14.40
N ILE A 29 2.61 -4.96 -13.10
CA ILE A 29 1.92 -5.72 -12.05
C ILE A 29 0.65 -4.95 -11.70
N ASP A 30 -0.48 -5.52 -12.10
CA ASP A 30 -1.81 -5.01 -11.79
C ASP A 30 -2.17 -5.40 -10.35
N VAL A 31 -2.18 -4.42 -9.44
CA VAL A 31 -2.43 -4.65 -8.01
C VAL A 31 -3.94 -4.65 -7.77
N LYS A 32 -4.53 -5.84 -7.58
CA LYS A 32 -5.96 -6.03 -7.29
C LYS A 32 -6.18 -6.66 -5.93
N GLY A 33 -7.27 -6.24 -5.27
CA GLY A 33 -7.81 -6.91 -4.08
C GLY A 33 -7.36 -6.31 -2.76
N GLY A 34 -7.38 -7.15 -1.72
CA GLY A 34 -6.91 -6.82 -0.38
C GLY A 34 -5.72 -7.69 0.02
N PHE A 35 -4.82 -7.14 0.83
CA PHE A 35 -3.73 -7.88 1.45
C PHE A 35 -4.04 -8.11 2.93
N GLU A 36 -4.18 -9.38 3.30
CA GLU A 36 -4.25 -9.80 4.70
C GLU A 36 -2.85 -9.73 5.32
N CYS A 37 -2.65 -8.81 6.26
CA CYS A 37 -1.50 -8.79 7.14
C CYS A 37 -1.86 -9.48 8.45
N ARG A 38 -1.41 -10.73 8.60
CA ARG A 38 -1.62 -11.50 9.83
C ARG A 38 -0.60 -11.09 10.87
N ASN A 39 -1.04 -10.44 11.93
CA ASN A 39 -0.15 -9.86 12.95
C ASN A 39 -0.01 -10.73 14.21
N GLY A 40 -0.39 -12.01 14.11
CA GLY A 40 -0.26 -12.98 15.19
C GLY A 40 -1.33 -12.82 16.26
N VAL A 41 -1.41 -13.79 17.17
CA VAL A 41 -2.52 -13.93 18.15
C VAL A 41 -2.66 -12.77 19.14
N GLU A 42 -1.62 -11.96 19.34
CA GLU A 42 -1.63 -10.84 20.29
C GLU A 42 -2.12 -9.51 19.67
N HIS A 43 -2.28 -9.47 18.34
CA HIS A 43 -2.65 -8.26 17.61
C HIS A 43 -3.79 -8.54 16.64
N PRO A 44 -4.66 -7.56 16.36
CA PRO A 44 -5.65 -7.72 15.31
C PRO A 44 -4.96 -7.96 13.97
N ASP A 45 -5.52 -8.83 13.15
CA ASP A 45 -5.16 -8.94 11.73
C ASP A 45 -5.62 -7.68 10.99
N TRP A 46 -4.85 -7.27 9.99
CA TRP A 46 -5.13 -6.07 9.21
C TRP A 46 -5.48 -6.46 7.79
N ASP A 47 -6.59 -5.95 7.29
CA ASP A 47 -6.93 -6.04 5.87
C ASP A 47 -6.64 -4.70 5.20
N VAL A 48 -5.74 -4.71 4.22
CA VAL A 48 -5.42 -3.53 3.41
C VAL A 48 -6.12 -3.68 2.06
N ILE A 49 -7.23 -2.98 1.89
CA ILE A 49 -7.99 -2.97 0.63
C ILE A 49 -7.44 -1.89 -0.28
N ILE A 50 -7.01 -2.27 -1.49
CA ILE A 50 -6.59 -1.35 -2.54
C ILE A 50 -7.72 -1.26 -3.57
N THR A 51 -8.33 -0.10 -3.67
CA THR A 51 -9.42 0.16 -4.61
C THR A 51 -8.94 1.09 -5.71
N GLU A 52 -9.09 0.65 -6.96
CA GLU A 52 -8.92 1.53 -8.11
C GLU A 52 -10.04 2.58 -8.11
N VAL A 53 -9.67 3.85 -8.17
CA VAL A 53 -10.60 4.96 -8.31
C VAL A 53 -10.39 5.63 -9.66
N ALA A 54 -11.48 5.96 -10.34
CA ALA A 54 -11.39 6.79 -11.53
C ALA A 54 -10.75 8.13 -11.17
N LYS A 55 -9.84 8.63 -12.02
CA LYS A 55 -9.41 10.03 -11.91
C LYS A 55 -10.64 10.90 -12.14
N ASN A 56 -10.89 11.83 -11.23
CA ASN A 56 -11.85 12.88 -11.50
C ASN A 56 -11.20 13.78 -12.56
N ASP A 57 -11.59 13.67 -13.83
CA ASP A 57 -11.13 14.54 -14.93
C ASP A 57 -11.70 15.97 -14.80
N GLN A 58 -11.96 16.42 -13.57
CA GLN A 58 -12.27 17.81 -13.29
C GLN A 58 -10.94 18.56 -13.12
N SER A 59 -10.51 19.16 -14.22
CA SER A 59 -9.61 20.31 -14.21
C SER A 59 -10.15 21.35 -13.22
N GLU A 60 -9.38 21.67 -12.18
CA GLU A 60 -9.44 23.00 -11.54
C GLU A 60 -8.81 24.06 -12.43
#